data_AF-A0A356E5H8-F1
#
_entry.id   AF-A0A356E5H8-F1
#
_cell.length_a   1.000
_cell.length_b   1.000
_cell.length_c   1.000
_cell.angle_alpha   90.00
_cell.angle_beta   90.00
_cell.angle_gamma   90.00
#
_symmetry.space_group_name_H-M   'P 1'
#
loop_
_entity.id
_entity.type
_entity.pdbx_description
1 polymer ?
#
loop_
_entity_poly.entity_id
_entity_poly.type
_entity_poly.pdbx_seq_one_letter_code
_entity_poly.pdbx_strand_id
1 'polypeptide(L)'
;MRYQKTVNVKDLLETSSITDIMRKGIFLNNLNQQLQTLFPAQFKGLFRLVNFTSDSLNIEVTSAVVRQGFLFRQQELLQIVQKDYPEILKLNFKVNPELGRVR
;
A
#
# COMPACT_ATOMS: atom_id res chain seq x y z
N MET A 1 -1.53 -54.61 -2.44
CA MET A 1 -0.71 -53.38 -2.35
C MET A 1 -1.66 -52.19 -2.17
N ARG A 2 -1.66 -51.55 -0.98
CA ARG A 2 -2.57 -50.44 -0.66
C ARG A 2 -1.76 -49.15 -0.81
N TYR A 3 -1.94 -48.44 -1.93
CA TYR A 3 -1.29 -47.14 -2.14
C TYR A 3 -1.91 -46.11 -1.20
N GLN A 4 -1.26 -45.84 -0.07
CA GLN A 4 -1.44 -44.57 0.63
C GLN A 4 -0.71 -43.51 -0.18
N LYS A 5 -1.45 -42.78 -1.02
CA LYS A 5 -1.02 -41.47 -1.49
C LYS A 5 -1.02 -40.55 -0.26
N THR A 6 0.11 -40.47 0.43
CA THR A 6 0.40 -39.34 1.32
C THR A 6 0.41 -38.10 0.45
N VAL A 7 -0.73 -37.41 0.38
CA VAL A 7 -0.81 -36.07 -0.20
C VAL A 7 0.07 -35.20 0.68
N ASN A 8 1.26 -34.87 0.17
CA ASN A 8 2.20 -34.03 0.87
C ASN A 8 1.54 -32.64 0.97
N VAL A 9 1.31 -32.14 2.19
CA VAL A 9 0.62 -30.85 2.41
C VAL A 9 1.33 -29.69 1.70
N LYS A 10 2.61 -29.87 1.31
CA LYS A 10 3.38 -28.96 0.47
C LYS A 10 2.98 -28.95 -1.01
N ASP A 11 2.48 -30.06 -1.57
CA ASP A 11 2.02 -30.10 -2.97
C ASP A 11 0.64 -29.46 -3.15
N LEU A 12 -0.11 -29.25 -2.06
CA LEU A 12 -1.37 -28.48 -2.07
C LEU A 12 -1.16 -26.95 -2.10
N LEU A 13 0.08 -26.46 -1.97
CA LEU A 13 0.42 -25.04 -2.09
C LEU A 13 0.72 -24.60 -3.54
N GLU A 14 0.74 -25.55 -4.47
CA GLU A 14 0.67 -25.30 -5.90
C GLU A 14 -0.82 -25.10 -6.26
N THR A 15 -1.36 -23.89 -6.33
CA THR A 15 -1.30 -23.06 -7.52
C THR A 15 -2.25 -21.86 -7.32
N SER A 16 -1.83 -20.66 -7.75
CA SER A 16 -2.72 -19.55 -8.09
C SER A 16 -3.39 -18.75 -6.95
N SER A 17 -3.32 -17.42 -7.07
CA SER A 17 -4.01 -16.37 -6.31
C SER A 17 -3.56 -16.10 -4.87
N ILE A 18 -3.51 -17.08 -3.96
CA ILE A 18 -3.30 -16.78 -2.51
C ILE A 18 -1.88 -16.29 -2.24
N THR A 19 -0.86 -16.96 -2.79
CA THR A 19 0.54 -16.55 -2.65
C THR A 19 0.78 -15.17 -3.27
N ASP A 20 0.12 -14.86 -4.39
CA ASP A 20 0.24 -13.56 -5.05
C ASP A 20 -0.48 -12.46 -4.26
N ILE A 21 -1.63 -12.76 -3.65
CA ILE A 21 -2.33 -11.86 -2.71
C ILE A 21 -1.45 -11.58 -1.50
N MET A 22 -0.81 -12.61 -0.91
CA MET A 22 0.09 -12.42 0.22
C MET A 22 1.30 -11.56 -0.16
N ARG A 23 1.96 -11.83 -1.30
CA ARG A 23 3.08 -11.02 -1.81
C ARG A 23 2.66 -9.58 -2.04
N LYS A 24 1.50 -9.36 -2.66
CA LYS A 24 0.93 -8.02 -2.87
C LYS A 24 0.64 -7.31 -1.54
N GLY A 25 0.10 -8.03 -0.55
CA GLY A 25 -0.17 -7.49 0.78
C GLY A 25 1.10 -7.07 1.52
N ILE A 26 2.15 -7.92 1.50
CA ILE A 26 3.46 -7.61 2.08
C ILE A 26 4.08 -6.39 1.39
N PHE A 27 4.08 -6.38 0.06
CA PHE A 27 4.59 -5.25 -0.71
C PHE A 27 3.84 -3.95 -0.39
N LEU A 28 2.51 -3.99 -0.36
CA LEU A 28 1.67 -2.84 0.00
C LEU A 28 2.02 -2.31 1.40
N ASN A 29 2.20 -3.20 2.38
CA ASN A 29 2.54 -2.81 3.75
C ASN A 29 3.94 -2.19 3.82
N ASN A 30 4.93 -2.78 3.16
CA ASN A 30 6.30 -2.24 3.11
C ASN A 30 6.32 -0.86 2.46
N LEU A 31 5.63 -0.71 1.32
CA LEU A 31 5.51 0.57 0.63
C LEU A 31 4.80 1.60 1.52
N ASN A 32 3.73 1.22 2.21
CA ASN A 32 3.09 2.09 3.19
C ASN A 32 4.07 2.56 4.27
N GLN A 33 4.88 1.66 4.85
CA GLN A 33 5.88 2.02 5.87
C GLN A 33 6.98 2.94 5.33
N GLN A 34 7.44 2.70 4.10
CA GLN A 34 8.39 3.59 3.43
C GLN A 34 7.81 4.99 3.25
N LEU A 35 6.57 5.10 2.76
CA LEU A 35 5.90 6.39 2.59
C LEU A 35 5.72 7.12 3.93
N GLN A 36 5.43 6.42 5.03
CA GLN A 36 5.34 7.03 6.37
C GLN A 36 6.67 7.66 6.85
N THR A 37 7.79 7.24 6.24
CA THR A 37 9.13 7.73 6.55
C THR A 37 9.58 8.80 5.55
N LEU A 38 9.26 8.62 4.26
CA LEU A 38 9.63 9.53 3.18
C LEU A 38 8.81 10.81 3.15
N PHE A 39 7.53 10.74 3.51
CA PHE A 39 6.66 11.92 3.50
C PHE A 39 6.96 12.84 4.68
N PRO A 40 6.70 14.16 4.53
CA PRO A 40 6.91 15.14 5.58
C PRO A 40 6.29 14.72 6.92
N ALA A 41 7.02 14.94 8.02
CA ALA A 41 6.68 14.43 9.35
C ALA A 41 5.28 14.86 9.84
N GLN A 42 4.77 16.02 9.39
CA GLN A 42 3.42 16.47 9.73
C GLN A 42 2.30 15.56 9.22
N PHE A 43 2.56 14.70 8.23
CA PHE A 43 1.60 13.74 7.71
C PHE A 43 1.70 12.36 8.35
N LYS A 44 2.71 12.11 9.18
CA LYS A 44 2.97 10.79 9.78
C LYS A 44 1.76 10.30 10.57
N GLY A 45 1.30 9.10 10.26
CA GLY A 45 0.13 8.48 10.91
C GLY A 45 -1.21 9.18 10.62
N LEU A 46 -1.26 10.05 9.60
CA LEU A 46 -2.50 10.71 9.12
C LEU A 46 -2.96 10.18 7.76
N PHE A 47 -2.27 9.19 7.22
CA PHE A 47 -2.60 8.55 5.95
C PHE A 47 -2.26 7.06 5.96
N ARG A 48 -2.77 6.33 4.98
CA ARG A 48 -2.44 4.93 4.71
C ARG A 48 -2.54 4.67 3.20
N LEU A 49 -1.54 4.01 2.64
CA LEU A 49 -1.64 3.45 1.28
C LEU A 49 -2.59 2.24 1.30
N VAL A 50 -3.63 2.28 0.49
CA VAL A 50 -4.66 1.21 0.46
C VAL A 50 -4.55 0.33 -0.77
N ASN A 51 -4.05 0.85 -1.89
CA ASN A 51 -3.78 0.08 -3.09
C ASN A 51 -2.85 0.86 -4.02
N PHE A 52 -2.31 0.17 -5.00
CA PHE A 52 -1.51 0.75 -6.07
C PHE A 52 -1.87 0.11 -7.41
N THR A 53 -1.63 0.86 -8.49
CA THR A 53 -1.61 0.38 -9.87
C THR A 53 -0.18 0.50 -10.40
N SER A 54 0.03 0.20 -11.68
CA SER A 54 1.32 0.42 -12.34
C SER A 54 1.76 1.88 -12.37
N ASP A 55 0.82 2.83 -12.31
CA ASP A 55 1.07 4.27 -12.51
C ASP A 55 0.54 5.14 -11.36
N SER A 56 -0.10 4.57 -10.34
CA SER A 56 -0.74 5.36 -9.30
C SER A 56 -0.73 4.71 -7.92
N LEU A 57 -0.66 5.57 -6.90
CA LEU A 57 -0.84 5.21 -5.51
C LEU A 57 -2.17 5.75 -4.98
N ASN A 58 -2.96 4.89 -4.36
CA ASN A 58 -4.23 5.26 -3.75
C ASN A 58 -4.06 5.33 -2.23
N ILE A 59 -4.17 6.55 -1.72
CA ILE A 59 -3.87 6.89 -0.33
C ILE A 59 -5.15 7.39 0.34
N GLU A 60 -5.49 6.77 1.46
CA GLU A 60 -6.52 7.27 2.35
C GLU A 60 -5.91 8.21 3.39
N VAL A 61 -6.61 9.28 3.72
CA VAL A 61 -6.21 10.28 4.71
C VAL A 61 -7.30 10.51 5.76
N THR A 62 -6.91 10.87 6.98
CA THR A 62 -7.83 10.95 8.13
C THR A 62 -8.89 12.05 8.01
N SER A 63 -8.65 13.12 7.26
CA SER A 63 -9.60 14.23 7.15
C SER A 63 -9.46 15.02 5.86
N ALA A 64 -10.46 15.86 5.56
CA ALA A 64 -10.41 16.79 4.42
C ALA A 64 -9.27 17.82 4.55
N VAL A 65 -8.95 18.25 5.77
CA VAL A 65 -7.83 19.17 6.05
C VAL A 65 -6.51 18.50 5.66
N VAL A 66 -6.33 17.24 6.07
CA VAL A 66 -5.14 16.46 5.69
C VAL A 66 -5.08 16.29 4.18
N ARG A 67 -6.20 15.93 3.53
CA ARG A 67 -6.28 15.84 2.06
C ARG A 67 -5.82 17.12 1.36
N GLN A 68 -6.27 18.29 1.84
CA GLN A 68 -5.84 19.57 1.27
C GLN A 68 -4.34 19.82 1.45
N GLY A 69 -3.78 19.45 2.60
CA GLY A 69 -2.33 19.49 2.82
C GLY A 69 -1.55 18.62 1.83
N PHE A 70 -2.05 17.41 1.54
CA PHE A 70 -1.48 16.51 0.54
C PHE A 70 -1.59 17.07 -0.89
N LEU A 71 -2.76 17.60 -1.27
CA LEU A 71 -2.99 18.18 -2.59
C LEU A 71 -2.09 19.40 -2.84
N PHE A 72 -1.92 20.26 -1.83
CA PHE A 72 -1.03 21.41 -1.91
C PHE A 72 0.43 21.02 -2.20
N ARG A 73 0.87 19.87 -1.69
CA ARG A 73 2.24 19.33 -1.87
C ARG A 73 2.30 18.19 -2.88
N GLN A 74 1.26 17.99 -3.70
CA GLN A 74 1.15 16.78 -4.52
C GLN A 74 2.35 16.56 -5.44
N GLN A 75 2.86 17.62 -6.06
CA GLN A 75 4.03 17.53 -6.94
C GLN A 75 5.31 17.16 -6.17
N GLU A 76 5.54 17.78 -5.00
CA GLU A 76 6.67 17.47 -4.12
C GLU A 76 6.62 16.00 -3.67
N LEU A 77 5.45 15.55 -3.21
CA LEU A 77 5.24 14.17 -2.76
C LEU A 77 5.42 13.17 -3.90
N LEU A 78 4.92 13.49 -5.10
CA LEU A 78 5.11 12.65 -6.28
C LEU A 78 6.58 12.55 -6.67
N GLN A 79 7.33 13.66 -6.64
CA GLN A 79 8.77 13.65 -6.90
C GLN A 79 9.55 12.82 -5.87
N ILE A 80 9.14 12.83 -4.60
CA ILE A 80 9.74 11.96 -3.58
C ILE A 80 9.52 10.48 -3.94
N VAL A 81 8.29 10.10 -4.30
CA VAL A 81 7.96 8.72 -4.71
C VAL A 81 8.71 8.31 -5.98
N GLN A 82 8.78 9.19 -6.97
CA GLN A 82 9.41 8.91 -8.26
C GLN A 82 10.92 8.69 -8.22
N LYS A 83 11.59 9.02 -7.12
CA LYS A 83 13.01 8.67 -6.92
C LYS A 83 13.22 7.16 -6.88
N ASP A 84 12.29 6.45 -6.24
CA ASP A 84 12.37 4.99 -6.07
C ASP A 84 11.39 4.26 -7.00
N TYR A 85 10.32 4.93 -7.44
CA TYR A 85 9.23 4.38 -8.27
C TYR A 85 8.88 5.32 -9.44
N PRO A 86 9.75 5.44 -10.45
CA PRO A 86 9.58 6.40 -11.56
C PRO A 86 8.33 6.14 -12.42
N GLU A 87 7.79 4.92 -12.40
CA GLU A 87 6.56 4.54 -13.08
C GLU A 87 5.29 5.17 -12.47
N ILE A 88 5.35 5.61 -11.21
CA ILE A 88 4.22 6.25 -10.55
C ILE A 88 4.07 7.68 -11.08
N LEU A 89 2.92 7.96 -11.69
CA LEU A 89 2.60 9.26 -12.29
C LEU A 89 1.57 10.03 -11.46
N LYS A 90 0.83 9.35 -10.57
CA LYS A 90 -0.31 9.94 -9.86
C LYS A 90 -0.39 9.49 -8.39
N LEU A 91 -0.73 10.44 -7.53
CA LEU A 91 -1.13 10.19 -6.15
C LEU A 91 -2.61 10.55 -6.00
N ASN A 92 -3.43 9.57 -5.62
CA ASN A 92 -4.86 9.76 -5.42
C ASN A 92 -5.17 9.80 -3.92
N PHE A 93 -5.85 10.85 -3.45
CA PHE A 93 -6.16 11.04 -2.04
C PHE A 93 -7.67 10.96 -1.77
N LYS A 94 -8.08 10.03 -0.90
CA LYS A 94 -9.47 9.86 -0.44
C LYS A 94 -9.56 10.06 1.07
N VAL A 95 -10.59 10.75 1.55
CA VAL A 95 -10.82 10.91 3.00
C VAL A 95 -11.42 9.62 3.56
N ASN A 96 -10.83 9.12 4.64
CA ASN A 96 -11.35 8.03 5.47
C ASN A 96 -11.19 8.41 6.96
N PRO A 97 -12.25 8.95 7.60
CA PRO A 97 -12.20 9.37 9.01
C PRO A 97 -11.92 8.23 9.99
N GLU A 98 -12.24 6.99 9.64
CA GLU A 98 -12.02 5.82 10.51
C GLU A 98 -10.53 5.57 10.76
N LEU A 99 -9.64 6.01 9.85
CA LEU A 99 -8.19 5.93 10.06
C LEU A 99 -7.72 6.63 11.33
N GLY A 100 -8.39 7.73 11.72
CA GLY A 100 -8.03 8.49 12.92
C GLY A 100 -8.55 7.86 14.21
N ARG A 101 -9.49 6.91 14.12
CA ARG A 101 -10.15 6.28 15.27
C ARG A 101 -9.46 5.01 15.74
N VAL A 102 -8.63 4.39 14.89
CA VAL A 102 -7.81 3.23 15.25
C VAL A 102 -6.45 3.74 15.76
N ARG A 103 -6.42 4.22 17.01
CA ARG A 103 -5.19 4.54 17.75
C ARG A 103 -5.28 3.94 19.14
#